data_AF-A0A2A3XX91-F1
#
_entry.id   AF-A0A2A3XX91-F1
#
_cell.length_a   1.000
_cell.length_b   1.000
_cell.length_c   1.000
_cell.angle_alpha   90.00
_cell.angle_beta   90.00
_cell.angle_gamma   90.00
#
_symmetry.space_group_name_H-M   'P 1'
#
loop_
_entity.id
_entity.type
_entity.pdbx_description
1 polymer ?
#
loop_
_entity_poly.entity_id
_entity_poly.type
_entity_poly.pdbx_seq_one_letter_code
_entity_poly.pdbx_strand_id
1 'polypeptide(L)'
;MENYGLELIMMFQATLDSVAFQLDDAQSTTRFAIEQLSSIGSLTWRSSAGKAFASEVSQLSDRLVGLTKALGEAESYLSLAIREMNALEAEILNQRMAS
;
A
#
# COMPACT_ATOMS: atom_id res chain seq x y z
N MET A 1 -25.90 -26.00 4.10
CA MET A 1 -24.59 -25.61 4.67
C MET A 1 -23.50 -25.43 3.60
N GLU A 2 -23.74 -25.76 2.32
CA GLU A 2 -22.69 -25.76 1.28
C GLU A 2 -22.28 -24.40 0.69
N ASN A 3 -23.10 -23.33 0.81
CA ASN A 3 -22.78 -22.03 0.20
C ASN A 3 -21.94 -21.08 1.07
N TYR A 4 -21.88 -21.30 2.40
CA TYR A 4 -21.23 -20.36 3.32
C TYR A 4 -19.71 -20.25 3.12
N GLY A 5 -19.05 -21.30 2.63
CA GLY A 5 -17.60 -21.30 2.41
C GLY A 5 -17.16 -20.42 1.23
N LEU A 6 -17.91 -20.46 0.11
CA LEU A 6 -17.60 -19.65 -1.06
C LEU A 6 -17.97 -18.18 -0.86
N GLU A 7 -19.11 -17.90 -0.21
CA GLU A 7 -19.50 -16.52 0.12
C GLU A 7 -18.47 -15.84 1.01
N LEU A 8 -17.91 -16.57 1.99
CA LEU A 8 -16.85 -16.05 2.85
C LEU A 8 -15.57 -15.74 2.04
N ILE A 9 -15.15 -16.64 1.15
CA ILE A 9 -13.97 -16.42 0.29
C ILE A 9 -14.15 -15.21 -0.61
N MET A 10 -15.32 -15.08 -1.24
CA MET A 10 -15.64 -13.91 -2.05
C MET A 10 -15.59 -12.60 -1.24
N MET A 11 -16.10 -12.60 0.00
CA MET A 11 -16.00 -11.44 0.89
C MET A 11 -14.56 -11.10 1.27
N PHE A 12 -13.73 -12.11 1.54
CA PHE A 12 -12.31 -11.90 1.83
C PHE A 12 -11.56 -11.37 0.61
N GLN A 13 -11.77 -11.92 -0.59
CA GLN A 13 -11.18 -11.42 -1.83
C GLN A 13 -11.54 -9.95 -2.07
N ALA A 14 -12.83 -9.59 -1.96
CA ALA A 14 -13.26 -8.21 -2.11
C ALA A 14 -12.59 -7.27 -1.09
N THR A 15 -12.32 -7.76 0.12
CA THR A 15 -11.58 -7.01 1.15
C THR A 15 -10.12 -6.83 0.75
N LEU A 16 -9.45 -7.89 0.28
CA LEU A 16 -8.06 -7.82 -0.18
C LEU A 16 -7.90 -6.88 -1.38
N ASP A 17 -8.85 -6.90 -2.32
CA ASP A 17 -8.88 -5.99 -3.48
C ASP A 17 -9.05 -4.53 -3.03
N SER A 18 -9.94 -4.26 -2.06
CA SER A 18 -10.10 -2.92 -1.50
C SER A 18 -8.83 -2.44 -0.78
N VAL A 19 -8.14 -3.33 -0.06
CA VAL A 19 -6.87 -2.98 0.60
C VAL A 19 -5.79 -2.74 -0.45
N ALA A 20 -5.75 -3.50 -1.54
CA ALA A 20 -4.80 -3.31 -2.64
C ALA A 20 -4.95 -1.92 -3.26
N PHE A 21 -6.20 -1.54 -3.55
CA PHE A 21 -6.51 -0.21 -4.07
C PHE A 21 -6.06 0.91 -3.11
N GLN A 22 -6.34 0.76 -1.80
CA GLN A 22 -5.94 1.75 -0.80
C GLN A 22 -4.41 1.87 -0.66
N LEU A 23 -3.68 0.75 -0.74
CA LEU A 23 -2.22 0.77 -0.70
C LEU A 23 -1.63 1.46 -1.93
N ASP A 24 -2.15 1.18 -3.13
CA ASP A 24 -1.72 1.83 -4.37
C ASP A 24 -1.95 3.35 -4.34
N ASP A 25 -3.14 3.78 -3.89
CA ASP A 25 -3.47 5.20 -3.73
C ASP A 25 -2.55 5.90 -2.71
N ALA A 26 -2.30 5.25 -1.56
CA ALA A 26 -1.40 5.77 -0.54
C ALA A 26 0.04 5.91 -1.06
N GLN A 27 0.54 4.93 -1.83
CA GLN A 27 1.86 4.99 -2.43
C GLN A 27 1.97 6.13 -3.45
N SER A 28 0.99 6.22 -4.35
CA SER A 28 0.94 7.26 -5.38
C SER A 28 0.89 8.67 -4.76
N THR A 29 0.04 8.86 -3.75
CA THR A 29 -0.05 10.11 -2.99
C THR A 29 1.26 10.44 -2.27
N THR A 30 1.90 9.44 -1.63
CA THR A 30 3.17 9.64 -0.92
C THR A 30 4.30 10.03 -1.87
N ARG A 31 4.39 9.37 -3.03
CA ARG A 31 5.38 9.68 -4.07
C ARG A 31 5.21 11.10 -4.60
N PHE A 32 3.97 11.49 -4.89
CA PHE A 32 3.66 12.86 -5.31
C PHE A 32 4.07 13.88 -4.25
N ALA A 33 3.78 13.63 -2.96
CA ALA A 33 4.18 14.53 -1.88
C ALA A 33 5.70 14.68 -1.78
N ILE A 34 6.46 13.59 -1.92
CA ILE A 34 7.94 13.63 -1.94
C ILE A 34 8.45 14.50 -3.10
N GLU A 35 7.86 14.36 -4.30
CA GLU A 35 8.23 15.18 -5.47
C GLU A 35 7.96 16.68 -5.21
N GLN A 36 6.81 17.01 -4.61
CA GLN A 36 6.49 18.40 -4.26
C GLN A 36 7.47 18.97 -3.22
N LEU A 37 7.82 18.18 -2.18
CA LEU A 37 8.79 18.61 -1.16
C LEU A 37 10.20 18.76 -1.74
N SER A 38 10.61 17.89 -2.68
CA SER A 38 11.88 18.00 -3.39
C SER A 38 11.95 19.30 -4.21
N SER A 39 10.86 19.67 -4.88
CA SER A 39 10.75 20.95 -5.60
C SER A 39 10.93 22.14 -4.65
N ILE A 40 10.27 22.15 -3.50
CA ILE A 40 10.42 23.20 -2.46
C ILE A 40 11.85 23.23 -1.90
N GLY A 41 12.43 22.06 -1.64
CA GLY A 41 13.79 21.92 -1.11
C GLY A 41 14.87 22.43 -2.06
N SER A 42 14.63 22.42 -3.37
CA SER A 42 15.56 22.91 -4.39
C SER A 42 15.70 24.44 -4.44
N LEU A 43 14.80 25.17 -3.77
CA LEU A 43 14.83 26.64 -3.73
C LEU A 43 16.00 27.15 -2.89
N THR A 44 16.50 28.35 -3.23
CA THR A 44 17.58 28.98 -2.46
C THR A 44 17.05 29.72 -1.24
N TRP A 45 17.37 29.22 -0.04
CA TRP A 45 16.95 29.82 1.24
C TRP A 45 18.06 30.61 1.91
N ARG A 46 18.00 31.95 1.81
CA ARG A 46 19.08 32.84 2.30
C ARG A 46 18.95 33.24 3.77
N SER A 47 17.72 33.40 4.26
CA SER A 47 17.46 33.79 5.66
C SER A 47 17.63 32.60 6.61
N SER A 48 17.87 32.88 7.90
CA SER A 48 17.87 31.85 8.95
C SER A 48 16.55 31.08 9.00
N ALA A 49 15.42 31.81 8.95
CA ALA A 49 14.09 31.22 8.90
C ALA A 49 13.89 30.31 7.68
N GLY A 50 14.36 30.72 6.49
CA GLY A 50 14.28 29.90 5.29
C GLY A 50 15.11 28.62 5.39
N LYS A 51 16.31 28.69 5.98
CA LYS A 51 17.16 27.50 6.20
C LYS A 51 16.53 26.52 7.19
N ALA A 52 15.89 27.03 8.24
CA ALA A 52 15.16 26.20 9.20
C ALA A 52 13.98 25.49 8.53
N PHE A 53 13.16 26.21 7.76
CA PHE A 53 12.08 25.64 6.96
C PHE A 53 12.58 24.56 5.99
N ALA A 54 13.67 24.82 5.27
CA ALA A 54 14.25 23.83 4.35
C ALA A 54 14.70 22.55 5.07
N SER A 55 15.22 22.66 6.31
CA SER A 55 15.56 21.50 7.13
C SER A 55 14.32 20.70 7.55
N GLU A 56 13.24 21.37 7.92
CA GLU A 56 11.96 20.70 8.26
C GLU A 56 11.37 19.98 7.04
N VAL A 57 11.39 20.62 5.87
CA VAL A 57 10.97 20.01 4.59
C VAL A 57 11.79 18.76 4.27
N SER A 58 13.12 18.81 4.46
CA SER A 58 13.99 17.65 4.27
C SER A 58 13.62 16.51 5.21
N GLN A 59 13.43 16.79 6.51
CA GLN A 59 13.04 15.78 7.50
C GLN A 59 11.68 15.16 7.19
N LEU A 60 10.72 15.95 6.71
CA LEU A 60 9.42 15.44 6.27
C LEU A 60 9.58 14.52 5.05
N SER A 61 10.38 14.93 4.06
CA SER A 61 10.67 14.11 2.88
C SER A 61 11.27 12.75 3.27
N ASP A 62 12.25 12.73 4.17
CA ASP A 62 12.88 11.48 4.65
C ASP A 62 11.86 10.55 5.34
N ARG A 63 10.94 11.12 6.12
CA ARG A 63 9.84 10.35 6.75
C ARG A 63 8.90 9.76 5.71
N LEU A 64 8.57 10.50 4.65
CA LEU A 64 7.72 10.01 3.57
C LEU A 64 8.42 8.91 2.76
N VAL A 65 9.73 9.01 2.53
CA VAL A 65 10.51 7.92 1.92
C VAL A 65 10.45 6.66 2.79
N GLY A 66 10.57 6.80 4.11
CA GLY A 66 10.37 5.69 5.05
C GLY A 66 8.96 5.08 4.96
N LEU A 67 7.93 5.91 4.86
CA LEU A 67 6.55 5.46 4.67
C LEU A 67 6.38 4.71 3.34
N THR A 68 6.96 5.18 2.23
CA THR A 68 6.91 4.47 0.94
C THR A 68 7.49 3.06 1.04
N LYS A 69 8.58 2.89 1.79
CA LYS A 69 9.15 1.55 2.03
C LYS A 69 8.18 0.65 2.80
N ALA A 70 7.59 1.16 3.88
CA ALA A 70 6.62 0.40 4.68
C ALA A 70 5.36 0.03 3.87
N LEU A 71 4.89 0.93 2.99
CA LEU A 71 3.78 0.64 2.09
C LEU A 71 4.12 -0.46 1.07
N GLY A 72 5.34 -0.48 0.54
CA GLY A 72 5.79 -1.57 -0.35
C GLY A 72 5.94 -2.91 0.36
N GLU A 73 6.35 -2.92 1.63
CA GLU A 73 6.34 -4.12 2.47
C GLU A 73 4.90 -4.62 2.69
N ALA A 74 3.95 -3.73 2.97
CA ALA A 74 2.54 -4.07 3.12
C ALA A 74 1.94 -4.66 1.83
N GLU A 75 2.26 -4.09 0.67
CA GLU A 75 1.85 -4.62 -0.65
C GLU A 75 2.40 -6.03 -0.90
N SER A 76 3.63 -6.30 -0.47
CA SER A 76 4.24 -7.63 -0.57
C SER A 76 3.47 -8.65 0.27
N TYR A 77 3.10 -8.32 1.51
CA TYR A 77 2.27 -9.19 2.34
C TYR A 77 0.87 -9.39 1.77
N LEU A 78 0.26 -8.33 1.24
CA LEU A 78 -1.06 -8.42 0.61
C LEU A 78 -1.03 -9.35 -0.62
N SER A 79 0.02 -9.24 -1.44
CA SER A 79 0.21 -10.11 -2.60
C SER A 79 0.34 -11.58 -2.21
N LEU A 80 0.97 -11.88 -1.07
CA LEU A 80 1.01 -13.24 -0.52
C LEU A 80 -0.38 -13.69 -0.07
N ALA A 81 -1.11 -12.87 0.66
CA ALA A 81 -2.46 -13.19 1.13
C ALA A 81 -3.43 -13.48 -0.05
N ILE A 82 -3.39 -12.67 -1.11
CA ILE A 82 -4.19 -12.89 -2.33
C ILE A 82 -3.84 -14.25 -2.97
N ARG A 83 -2.56 -14.61 -3.05
CA ARG A 83 -2.14 -15.91 -3.60
C ARG A 83 -2.63 -17.08 -2.76
N GLU A 84 -2.52 -16.99 -1.44
CA GLU A 84 -3.00 -18.03 -0.52
C GLU A 84 -4.53 -18.18 -0.61
N MET A 85 -5.26 -17.07 -0.71
CA MET A 85 -6.71 -17.08 -0.87
C MET A 85 -7.13 -17.76 -2.19
N ASN A 86 -6.47 -17.44 -3.30
CA ASN A 86 -6.75 -18.06 -4.60
C ASN A 86 -6.41 -19.56 -4.60
N ALA A 87 -5.34 -19.97 -3.91
CA ALA A 87 -5.01 -21.37 -3.74
C ALA A 87 -6.07 -22.12 -2.92
N LEU A 88 -6.57 -21.50 -1.85
CA LEU A 88 -7.65 -22.07 -1.03
C LEU A 88 -8.95 -22.21 -1.83
N GLU A 89 -9.31 -21.21 -2.63
CA GLU A 89 -10.48 -21.28 -3.50
C GLU A 89 -10.38 -22.44 -4.50
N ALA A 90 -9.22 -22.60 -5.15
CA ALA A 90 -8.99 -23.69 -6.09
C ALA A 90 -9.10 -25.07 -5.43
N GLU A 91 -8.55 -25.22 -4.22
CA GLU A 91 -8.63 -26.47 -3.45
C GLU A 91 -10.09 -26.83 -3.12
N ILE A 92 -10.89 -25.85 -2.68
CA ILE A 92 -12.31 -26.06 -2.38
C ILE A 92 -13.09 -26.45 -3.65
N LEU A 93 -12.82 -25.80 -4.78
CA LEU A 93 -13.46 -26.15 -6.05
C LEU A 93 -13.12 -27.57 -6.49
N ASN A 94 -11.85 -27.98 -6.37
CA ASN A 94 -11.40 -29.33 -6.69
C ASN A 94 -12.08 -30.38 -5.80
N GLN A 95 -12.16 -30.14 -4.49
CA GLN A 95 -12.84 -31.04 -3.55
C GLN A 95 -14.31 -31.24 -3.90
N ARG A 96 -15.00 -30.16 -4.32
CA ARG A 96 -16.41 -30.22 -4.73
C ARG A 96 -16.64 -30.93 -6.07
N MET A 97 -15.68 -30.90 -7.00
CA MET A 97 -15.77 -31.63 -8.26
C MET A 97 -15.49 -33.13 -8.10
N ALA A 98 -14.73 -33.51 -7.07
CA ALA A 98 -14.37 -34.89 -6.77
C ALA A 98 -15.44 -35.65 -5.97
N SER A 99 -16.43 -34.93 -5.40
CA SER A 99 -17.58 -35.44 -4.64
C SER A 99 -18.85 -35.47 -5.48
#